data_AF-A0A918XHY7-F1
#
_entry.id   AF-A0A918XHY7-F1
#
_cell.length_a   1.000
_cell.length_b   1.000
_cell.length_c   1.000
_cell.angle_alpha   90.00
_cell.angle_beta   90.00
_cell.angle_gamma   90.00
#
_symmetry.space_group_name_H-M   'P 1'
#
loop_
_entity.id
_entity.type
_entity.pdbx_description
1 polymer ?
#
loop_
_entity_poly.entity_id
_entity_poly.type
_entity_poly.pdbx_seq_one_letter_code
_entity_poly.pdbx_strand_id
1 'polypeptide(L)'
;MDDPVPSRSPLTIVTAAAVLLLLTATTVTAHAPRASAAGLTPVPDFGADPGTLSLYTYVPDDLAEGAPLVVLLHGCSQDADTYHAHSGWAEQADESGFALAYAEQDSTNNLQACFNWFEPGDTARDSGEAASVRSMVDHTLDTHGLDPGRVFVSGLSAGGAMAGELLAAYPDVFAGGDVVAGIPVGCAESLVDATTCMSFGKDRTPEQWGDEVRAEYDGDTSWPRVAVWHGSSDTTVVPTNGDASVDQWTDVHGLSGGPDETAELPGGTTAEYYGGSADGATVAHFTVEGLGHGTPVAPDEGCGTTGPFFPDSVCASAYTAQFWGIA
;
A
#
# COMPACT_ATOMS: atom_id res chain seq x y z
N MET A 1 62.95 16.01 66.92
CA MET A 1 62.61 15.74 68.33
C MET A 1 61.17 15.30 68.32
N ASP A 2 60.90 14.04 67.99
CA ASP A 2 60.98 12.83 68.83
C ASP A 2 59.54 12.40 69.14
N ASP A 3 59.12 11.31 68.51
CA ASP A 3 57.94 10.51 68.91
C ASP A 3 58.21 9.86 70.29
N PRO A 4 57.17 9.54 71.10
CA PRO A 4 56.59 8.19 70.99
C PRO A 4 55.09 8.02 71.36
N VAL A 5 54.50 7.00 70.70
CA VAL A 5 53.30 6.17 70.98
C VAL A 5 53.43 5.52 72.40
N PRO A 6 52.38 5.19 73.21
CA PRO A 6 51.35 4.20 72.82
C PRO A 6 49.95 4.16 73.50
N SER A 7 49.02 3.51 72.76
CA SER A 7 48.09 2.44 73.17
C SER A 7 47.25 2.58 74.45
N ARG A 8 45.90 2.54 74.27
CA ARG A 8 45.01 1.48 74.82
C ARG A 8 43.56 1.65 74.32
N SER A 9 43.07 0.64 73.61
CA SER A 9 41.65 0.35 73.31
C SER A 9 40.96 -0.33 74.51
N PRO A 10 39.69 -0.75 74.43
CA PRO A 10 38.49 -0.11 73.87
C PRO A 10 37.34 -0.06 74.92
N LEU A 11 36.25 0.66 74.67
CA LEU A 11 34.94 0.18 75.11
C LEU A 11 33.86 0.57 74.10
N THR A 12 33.21 -0.47 73.61
CA THR A 12 32.13 -0.49 72.63
C THR A 12 30.86 0.13 73.21
N ILE A 13 30.28 1.13 72.52
CA ILE A 13 28.86 1.46 72.62
C ILE A 13 28.33 1.55 71.20
N VAL A 14 27.48 0.58 70.85
CA VAL A 14 26.75 0.49 69.58
C VAL A 14 25.65 1.54 69.59
N THR A 15 25.79 2.59 68.78
CA THR A 15 24.72 3.55 68.48
C THR A 15 24.03 3.16 67.18
N ALA A 16 22.72 2.92 67.25
CA ALA A 16 21.85 2.70 66.10
C ALA A 16 21.76 3.98 65.25
N ALA A 17 22.16 3.88 63.98
CA ALA A 17 22.00 4.94 62.98
C ALA A 17 20.68 4.73 62.21
N ALA A 18 19.82 5.75 62.22
CA ALA A 18 18.62 5.80 61.40
C ALA A 18 19.00 6.02 59.93
N VAL A 19 18.58 5.12 59.05
CA VAL A 19 18.74 5.24 57.59
C VAL A 19 17.55 6.02 57.04
N LEU A 20 17.83 7.20 56.49
CA LEU A 20 16.87 8.03 55.76
C LEU A 20 16.79 7.51 54.32
N LEU A 21 15.72 6.79 53.97
CA LEU A 21 15.44 6.40 52.57
C LEU A 21 14.87 7.62 51.82
N LEU A 22 15.64 8.13 50.85
CA LEU A 22 15.16 9.02 49.80
C LEU A 22 14.36 8.18 48.78
N LEU A 23 13.05 8.39 48.73
CA LEU A 23 12.17 7.84 47.70
C LEU A 23 12.29 8.70 46.44
N THR A 24 13.04 8.23 45.44
CA THR A 24 12.99 8.75 44.07
C THR A 24 11.68 8.29 43.43
N ALA A 25 10.77 9.22 43.15
CA ALA A 25 9.57 8.95 42.36
C ALA A 25 9.96 8.73 40.90
N THR A 26 10.12 7.47 40.48
CA THR A 26 10.14 7.08 39.08
C THR A 26 8.72 7.22 38.55
N THR A 27 8.48 8.22 37.70
CA THR A 27 7.26 8.27 36.87
C THR A 27 7.32 7.11 35.88
N VAL A 28 6.63 6.03 36.21
CA VAL A 28 6.31 4.99 35.23
C VAL A 28 5.29 5.62 34.28
N THR A 29 5.73 6.02 33.09
CA THR A 29 4.81 6.25 31.98
C THR A 29 4.17 4.90 31.69
N ALA A 30 2.96 4.69 32.19
CA ALA A 30 2.11 3.60 31.75
C ALA A 30 1.97 3.78 30.23
N HIS A 31 2.66 2.95 29.46
CA HIS A 31 2.29 2.77 28.06
C HIS A 31 0.87 2.24 28.12
N ALA A 32 -0.08 3.01 27.59
CA ALA A 32 -1.39 2.47 27.27
C ALA A 32 -1.14 1.16 26.51
N PRO A 33 -1.87 0.07 26.81
CA PRO A 33 -1.81 -1.09 25.95
C PRO A 33 -2.08 -0.58 24.53
N ARG A 34 -1.21 -0.92 23.57
CA ARG A 34 -1.55 -0.76 22.15
C ARG A 34 -2.95 -1.32 22.00
N ALA A 35 -3.86 -0.53 21.45
CA ALA A 35 -5.20 -1.00 21.12
C ALA A 35 -5.03 -2.35 20.41
N SER A 36 -5.85 -3.33 20.79
CA SER A 36 -5.97 -4.53 19.99
C SER A 36 -6.29 -4.06 18.58
N ALA A 37 -5.45 -4.37 17.59
CA ALA A 37 -5.74 -4.11 16.19
C ALA A 37 -7.20 -4.50 15.94
N ALA A 38 -8.04 -3.53 15.59
CA ALA A 38 -9.39 -3.83 15.19
C ALA A 38 -9.26 -4.76 13.98
N GLY A 39 -9.79 -5.98 14.07
CA GLY A 39 -9.82 -6.85 12.91
C GLY A 39 -10.67 -6.23 11.80
N LEU A 40 -10.52 -6.74 10.58
CA LEU A 40 -11.38 -6.38 9.47
C LEU A 40 -12.87 -6.53 9.82
N THR A 41 -13.68 -5.56 9.41
CA THR A 41 -15.14 -5.60 9.55
C THR A 41 -15.76 -6.03 8.23
N PRO A 42 -16.41 -7.21 8.14
CA PRO A 42 -17.10 -7.62 6.93
C PRO A 42 -18.34 -6.75 6.68
N VAL A 43 -18.53 -6.37 5.42
CA VAL A 43 -19.67 -5.57 4.96
C VAL A 43 -20.49 -6.42 3.99
N PRO A 44 -21.52 -7.14 4.46
CA PRO A 44 -22.26 -8.09 3.62
C PRO A 44 -23.23 -7.44 2.62
N ASP A 45 -23.49 -6.13 2.73
CA ASP A 45 -24.39 -5.38 1.86
C ASP A 45 -23.79 -4.00 1.57
N PHE A 46 -23.07 -3.90 0.45
CA PHE A 46 -22.42 -2.67 -0.03
C PHE A 46 -23.01 -2.16 -1.34
N GLY A 47 -24.17 -2.68 -1.75
CA GLY A 47 -24.85 -2.31 -2.99
C GLY A 47 -24.70 -3.32 -4.12
N ALA A 48 -24.51 -2.83 -5.35
CA ALA A 48 -24.47 -3.68 -6.53
C ALA A 48 -23.13 -4.42 -6.60
N ASP A 49 -23.20 -5.74 -6.80
CA ASP A 49 -22.03 -6.61 -6.86
C ASP A 49 -22.08 -7.56 -8.08
N PRO A 50 -21.95 -7.04 -9.31
CA PRO A 50 -21.93 -7.90 -10.50
C PRO A 50 -20.66 -8.75 -10.62
N GLY A 51 -19.55 -8.35 -9.97
CA GLY A 51 -18.28 -9.08 -9.91
C GLY A 51 -18.19 -10.14 -8.82
N THR A 52 -19.23 -10.32 -7.99
CA THR A 52 -19.26 -11.34 -6.92
C THR A 52 -18.06 -11.25 -5.97
N LEU A 53 -17.80 -10.04 -5.47
CA LEU A 53 -16.71 -9.74 -4.54
C LEU A 53 -17.22 -9.58 -3.10
N SER A 54 -16.33 -9.74 -2.13
CA SER A 54 -16.62 -9.40 -0.73
C SER A 54 -15.95 -8.10 -0.33
N LEU A 55 -16.61 -7.30 0.53
CA LEU A 55 -16.04 -6.09 1.10
C LEU A 55 -15.72 -6.29 2.59
N TYR A 56 -14.53 -5.89 2.96
CA TYR A 56 -14.13 -5.69 4.36
C TYR A 56 -13.60 -4.28 4.55
N THR A 57 -13.83 -3.70 5.72
CA THR A 57 -13.33 -2.36 6.05
C THR A 57 -12.45 -2.38 7.29
N TYR A 58 -11.47 -1.48 7.31
CA TYR A 58 -10.72 -1.11 8.51
C TYR A 58 -10.76 0.41 8.65
N VAL A 59 -11.25 0.87 9.78
CA VAL A 59 -11.44 2.30 10.07
C VAL A 59 -10.77 2.58 11.41
N PRO A 60 -9.68 3.38 11.44
CA PRO A 60 -9.04 3.76 12.69
C PRO A 60 -10.03 4.41 13.66
N ASP A 61 -9.81 4.22 14.96
CA ASP A 61 -10.55 4.94 15.99
C ASP A 61 -10.35 6.45 15.82
N ASP A 62 -11.39 7.23 16.11
CA ASP A 62 -11.37 8.71 16.01
C ASP A 62 -11.01 9.27 14.62
N LEU A 63 -11.26 8.50 13.55
CA LEU A 63 -11.08 8.97 12.17
C LEU A 63 -11.81 10.30 11.92
N ALA A 64 -11.10 11.27 11.37
CA ALA A 64 -11.65 12.59 11.09
C ALA A 64 -12.68 12.56 9.94
N GLU A 65 -13.69 13.43 10.02
CA GLU A 65 -14.60 13.68 8.90
C GLU A 65 -13.81 14.17 7.68
N GLY A 66 -14.13 13.67 6.48
CA GLY A 66 -13.38 13.97 5.27
C GLY A 66 -11.99 13.33 5.21
N ALA A 67 -11.75 12.25 5.95
CA ALA A 67 -10.52 11.46 5.80
C ALA A 67 -10.44 10.77 4.43
N PRO A 68 -9.23 10.44 3.93
CA PRO A 68 -9.05 9.66 2.72
C PRO A 68 -9.58 8.23 2.83
N LEU A 69 -9.80 7.61 1.67
CA LEU A 69 -10.07 6.18 1.52
C LEU A 69 -8.98 5.54 0.66
N VAL A 70 -8.44 4.40 1.11
CA VAL A 70 -7.61 3.53 0.27
C VAL A 70 -8.33 2.19 0.03
N VAL A 71 -8.57 1.87 -1.23
CA VAL A 71 -9.09 0.57 -1.68
C VAL A 71 -7.92 -0.39 -1.89
N LEU A 72 -8.01 -1.59 -1.36
CA LEU A 72 -6.93 -2.56 -1.34
C LEU A 72 -7.33 -3.86 -2.04
N LEU A 73 -6.49 -4.30 -2.97
CA LEU A 73 -6.69 -5.48 -3.82
C LEU A 73 -5.55 -6.48 -3.62
N HIS A 74 -5.87 -7.64 -3.04
CA HIS A 74 -4.88 -8.67 -2.77
C HIS A 74 -4.39 -9.40 -4.03
N GLY A 75 -3.27 -10.12 -3.91
CA GLY A 75 -2.78 -11.01 -4.97
C GLY A 75 -3.52 -12.34 -5.02
N CYS A 76 -3.30 -13.12 -6.07
CA CYS A 76 -3.88 -14.46 -6.21
C CYS A 76 -3.63 -15.34 -4.97
N SER A 77 -4.60 -16.18 -4.62
CA SER A 77 -4.59 -17.10 -3.46
C SER A 77 -4.45 -16.45 -2.08
N GLN A 78 -4.47 -15.12 -2.02
CA GLN A 78 -4.59 -14.36 -0.77
C GLN A 78 -6.06 -14.01 -0.53
N ASP A 79 -6.32 -13.44 0.63
CA ASP A 79 -7.60 -12.91 1.08
C ASP A 79 -7.37 -11.55 1.78
N ALA A 80 -8.46 -10.88 2.17
CA ALA A 80 -8.39 -9.57 2.80
C ALA A 80 -7.63 -9.62 4.13
N ASP A 81 -7.86 -10.64 4.96
CA ASP A 81 -7.17 -10.81 6.25
C ASP A 81 -5.65 -10.95 6.07
N THR A 82 -5.21 -11.76 5.09
CA THR A 82 -3.79 -11.93 4.75
C THR A 82 -3.20 -10.60 4.27
N TYR A 83 -3.88 -9.90 3.37
CA TYR A 83 -3.37 -8.63 2.84
C TYR A 83 -3.32 -7.55 3.93
N HIS A 84 -4.32 -7.48 4.81
CA HIS A 84 -4.36 -6.59 5.98
C HIS A 84 -3.21 -6.86 6.95
N ALA A 85 -2.97 -8.12 7.30
CA ALA A 85 -1.95 -8.48 8.30
C ALA A 85 -0.50 -8.25 7.84
N HIS A 86 -0.27 -8.19 6.52
CA HIS A 86 1.08 -8.21 5.98
C HIS A 86 1.49 -6.95 5.21
N SER A 87 0.58 -6.26 4.51
CA SER A 87 0.93 -5.18 3.57
C SER A 87 1.45 -3.87 4.20
N GLY A 88 1.24 -3.68 5.50
CA GLY A 88 1.59 -2.44 6.19
C GLY A 88 0.54 -1.33 6.10
N TRP A 89 -0.53 -1.53 5.31
CA TRP A 89 -1.56 -0.50 5.12
C TRP A 89 -2.34 -0.18 6.40
N ALA A 90 -2.54 -1.16 7.29
CA ALA A 90 -3.23 -0.93 8.57
C ALA A 90 -2.43 0.02 9.47
N GLU A 91 -1.12 -0.17 9.55
CA GLU A 91 -0.22 0.70 10.29
C GLU A 91 -0.18 2.10 9.69
N GLN A 92 -0.14 2.22 8.35
CA GLN A 92 -0.19 3.53 7.70
C GLN A 92 -1.54 4.26 7.91
N ALA A 93 -2.66 3.51 7.94
CA ALA A 93 -3.98 4.06 8.22
C ALA A 93 -4.08 4.61 9.64
N ASP A 94 -3.56 3.87 10.63
CA ASP A 94 -3.51 4.30 12.03
C ASP A 94 -2.60 5.52 12.23
N GLU A 95 -1.46 5.57 11.55
CA GLU A 95 -0.48 6.65 11.68
C GLU A 95 -0.92 7.94 10.98
N SER A 96 -1.55 7.83 9.81
CA SER A 96 -1.81 8.96 8.92
C SER A 96 -3.29 9.37 8.86
N GLY A 97 -4.20 8.55 9.38
CA GLY A 97 -5.61 8.88 9.52
C GLY A 97 -6.40 8.77 8.21
N PHE A 98 -6.51 7.57 7.66
CA PHE A 98 -7.37 7.23 6.52
C PHE A 98 -8.09 5.90 6.72
N ALA A 99 -9.20 5.69 6.01
CA ALA A 99 -9.93 4.43 6.03
C ALA A 99 -9.41 3.47 4.96
N LEU A 100 -9.61 2.17 5.17
CA LEU A 100 -9.29 1.11 4.24
C LEU A 100 -10.54 0.33 3.84
N ALA A 101 -10.69 0.05 2.55
CA ALA A 101 -11.67 -0.87 2.00
C ALA A 101 -10.94 -1.99 1.25
N TYR A 102 -11.06 -3.22 1.73
CA TYR A 102 -10.49 -4.41 1.10
C TYR A 102 -11.56 -5.05 0.23
N ALA A 103 -11.32 -5.08 -1.08
CA ALA A 103 -12.07 -5.96 -1.96
C ALA A 103 -11.42 -7.34 -1.90
N GLU A 104 -12.22 -8.38 -1.68
CA GLU A 104 -11.77 -9.75 -1.64
C GLU A 104 -12.41 -10.54 -2.79
N GLN A 105 -11.54 -11.20 -3.56
CA GLN A 105 -11.95 -12.15 -4.58
C GLN A 105 -12.24 -13.51 -3.97
N ASP A 106 -13.37 -14.12 -4.37
CA ASP A 106 -13.77 -15.44 -3.88
C ASP A 106 -13.41 -16.56 -4.87
N SER A 107 -12.99 -17.71 -4.32
CA SER A 107 -12.65 -18.91 -5.10
C SER A 107 -13.79 -19.48 -5.96
N THR A 108 -15.04 -19.12 -5.64
CA THR A 108 -16.25 -19.48 -6.40
C THR A 108 -16.42 -18.66 -7.67
N ASN A 109 -15.85 -17.45 -7.72
CA ASN A 109 -15.81 -16.60 -8.92
C ASN A 109 -14.56 -16.90 -9.75
N ASN A 110 -13.38 -16.90 -9.10
CA ASN A 110 -12.12 -17.30 -9.73
C ASN A 110 -11.43 -18.38 -8.90
N LEU A 111 -11.18 -19.58 -9.46
CA LEU A 111 -10.63 -20.73 -8.72
C LEU A 111 -9.30 -20.47 -8.00
N GLN A 112 -8.54 -19.46 -8.43
CA GLN A 112 -7.28 -19.06 -7.82
C GLN A 112 -7.40 -17.85 -6.89
N ALA A 113 -8.62 -17.37 -6.64
CA ALA A 113 -8.91 -16.09 -5.96
C ALA A 113 -8.10 -14.92 -6.56
N CYS A 114 -7.95 -14.92 -7.89
CA CYS A 114 -7.34 -13.82 -8.62
C CYS A 114 -8.42 -12.87 -9.12
N PHE A 115 -8.22 -11.56 -9.02
CA PHE A 115 -9.00 -10.60 -9.79
C PHE A 115 -8.91 -10.91 -11.29
N ASN A 116 -10.02 -10.78 -12.01
CA ASN A 116 -10.12 -11.07 -13.44
C ASN A 116 -9.67 -9.86 -14.30
N TRP A 117 -8.50 -9.31 -14.00
CA TRP A 117 -7.93 -8.12 -14.67
C TRP A 117 -7.69 -8.28 -16.17
N PHE A 118 -7.82 -9.49 -16.71
CA PHE A 118 -7.66 -9.80 -18.13
C PHE A 118 -8.99 -10.06 -18.85
N GLU A 119 -10.13 -9.95 -18.16
CA GLU A 119 -11.46 -10.15 -18.73
C GLU A 119 -12.16 -8.79 -18.88
N PRO A 120 -12.39 -8.29 -20.11
CA PRO A 120 -13.02 -6.98 -20.31
C PRO A 120 -14.41 -6.83 -19.66
N GLY A 121 -15.12 -7.94 -19.45
CA GLY A 121 -16.39 -7.94 -18.73
C GLY A 121 -16.25 -7.62 -17.23
N ASP A 122 -15.07 -7.79 -16.66
CA ASP A 122 -14.75 -7.51 -15.26
C ASP A 122 -13.99 -6.20 -15.04
N THR A 123 -13.29 -5.69 -16.05
CA THR A 123 -12.50 -4.44 -15.94
C THR A 123 -13.24 -3.20 -16.45
N ALA A 124 -14.14 -3.35 -17.42
CA ALA A 124 -14.84 -2.21 -18.01
C ALA A 124 -15.70 -1.45 -16.99
N ARG A 125 -15.77 -0.13 -17.18
CA ARG A 125 -16.60 0.77 -16.37
C ARG A 125 -18.05 0.26 -16.28
N ASP A 126 -18.60 0.31 -15.07
CA ASP A 126 -19.96 -0.14 -14.72
C ASP A 126 -20.26 -1.62 -15.05
N SER A 127 -19.22 -2.46 -15.15
CA SER A 127 -19.33 -3.92 -15.32
C SER A 127 -18.49 -4.71 -14.32
N GLY A 128 -18.88 -5.97 -14.07
CA GLY A 128 -18.17 -6.99 -13.29
C GLY A 128 -17.44 -6.50 -12.04
N GLU A 129 -16.21 -6.96 -11.83
CA GLU A 129 -15.39 -6.61 -10.66
C GLU A 129 -15.17 -5.11 -10.49
N ALA A 130 -14.98 -4.36 -11.58
CA ALA A 130 -14.77 -2.92 -11.56
C ALA A 130 -16.00 -2.17 -10.99
N ALA A 131 -17.21 -2.56 -11.38
CA ALA A 131 -18.45 -2.01 -10.82
C ALA A 131 -18.67 -2.39 -9.36
N SER A 132 -18.32 -3.62 -8.97
CA SER A 132 -18.37 -4.03 -7.56
C SER A 132 -17.48 -3.14 -6.71
N VAL A 133 -16.22 -2.92 -7.12
CA VAL A 133 -15.30 -2.03 -6.40
C VAL A 133 -15.83 -0.60 -6.35
N ARG A 134 -16.43 -0.10 -7.43
CA ARG A 134 -17.08 1.23 -7.41
C ARG A 134 -18.20 1.32 -6.37
N SER A 135 -19.03 0.29 -6.25
CA SER A 135 -20.09 0.23 -5.22
C SER A 135 -19.49 0.18 -3.81
N MET A 136 -18.38 -0.52 -3.61
CA MET A 136 -17.67 -0.56 -2.33
C MET A 136 -17.13 0.82 -1.92
N VAL A 137 -16.58 1.57 -2.88
CA VAL A 137 -16.15 2.97 -2.66
C VAL A 137 -17.32 3.82 -2.20
N ASP A 138 -18.43 3.83 -2.96
CA ASP A 138 -19.60 4.64 -2.61
C ASP A 138 -20.16 4.29 -1.22
N HIS A 139 -20.29 3.01 -0.93
CA HIS A 139 -20.75 2.55 0.38
C HIS A 139 -19.85 3.03 1.52
N THR A 140 -18.53 2.90 1.35
CA THR A 140 -17.56 3.23 2.41
C THR A 140 -17.48 4.74 2.63
N LEU A 141 -17.51 5.53 1.55
CA LEU A 141 -17.56 6.99 1.61
C LEU A 141 -18.79 7.47 2.38
N ASP A 142 -19.98 6.99 2.01
CA ASP A 142 -21.25 7.39 2.61
C ASP A 142 -21.35 6.95 4.08
N THR A 143 -20.89 5.74 4.40
CA THR A 143 -21.00 5.16 5.74
C THR A 143 -20.11 5.88 6.75
N HIS A 144 -18.91 6.32 6.32
CA HIS A 144 -17.90 6.89 7.22
C HIS A 144 -17.69 8.40 7.05
N GLY A 145 -18.40 9.06 6.12
CA GLY A 145 -18.28 10.50 5.90
C GLY A 145 -16.89 10.92 5.40
N LEU A 146 -16.33 10.12 4.49
CA LEU A 146 -14.99 10.31 3.92
C LEU A 146 -15.00 11.33 2.77
N ASP A 147 -13.82 11.80 2.37
CA ASP A 147 -13.70 12.78 1.28
C ASP A 147 -13.74 12.08 -0.10
N PRO A 148 -14.77 12.30 -0.93
CA PRO A 148 -14.88 11.68 -2.25
C PRO A 148 -13.79 12.14 -3.23
N GLY A 149 -13.07 13.24 -2.94
CA GLY A 149 -11.93 13.70 -3.73
C GLY A 149 -10.58 13.08 -3.31
N ARG A 150 -10.56 12.23 -2.28
CA ARG A 150 -9.35 11.61 -1.72
C ARG A 150 -9.51 10.09 -1.61
N VAL A 151 -9.88 9.48 -2.73
CA VAL A 151 -9.98 8.03 -2.88
C VAL A 151 -8.78 7.51 -3.66
N PHE A 152 -8.14 6.46 -3.14
CA PHE A 152 -6.96 5.84 -3.73
C PHE A 152 -7.17 4.33 -3.87
N VAL A 153 -6.42 3.70 -4.76
CA VAL A 153 -6.44 2.24 -4.92
C VAL A 153 -5.02 1.68 -4.95
N SER A 154 -4.79 0.56 -4.27
CA SER A 154 -3.51 -0.15 -4.28
C SER A 154 -3.76 -1.65 -4.44
N GLY A 155 -2.83 -2.32 -5.10
CA GLY A 155 -2.92 -3.77 -5.20
C GLY A 155 -1.63 -4.47 -5.58
N LEU A 156 -1.56 -5.76 -5.22
CA LEU A 156 -0.46 -6.65 -5.53
C LEU A 156 -0.81 -7.62 -6.65
N SER A 157 0.10 -7.83 -7.60
CA SER A 157 -0.01 -8.89 -8.62
C SER A 157 -1.30 -8.74 -9.44
N ALA A 158 -2.19 -9.72 -9.43
CA ALA A 158 -3.53 -9.61 -10.02
C ALA A 158 -4.34 -8.41 -9.48
N GLY A 159 -4.21 -8.10 -8.18
CA GLY A 159 -4.79 -6.90 -7.59
C GLY A 159 -4.11 -5.62 -8.08
N GLY A 160 -2.80 -5.66 -8.36
CA GLY A 160 -2.06 -4.53 -8.93
C GLY A 160 -2.46 -4.24 -10.38
N ALA A 161 -2.63 -5.30 -11.18
CA ALA A 161 -3.19 -5.17 -12.53
C ALA A 161 -4.62 -4.60 -12.47
N MET A 162 -5.49 -5.14 -11.61
CA MET A 162 -6.84 -4.60 -11.42
C MET A 162 -6.85 -3.16 -10.90
N ALA A 163 -5.90 -2.75 -10.06
CA ALA A 163 -5.75 -1.35 -9.64
C ALA A 163 -5.47 -0.44 -10.84
N GLY A 164 -4.60 -0.86 -11.77
CA GLY A 164 -4.38 -0.16 -13.04
C GLY A 164 -5.67 -0.02 -13.87
N GLU A 165 -6.41 -1.12 -14.04
CA GLU A 165 -7.68 -1.14 -14.77
C GLU A 165 -8.73 -0.20 -14.13
N LEU A 166 -8.83 -0.17 -12.79
CA LEU A 166 -9.72 0.75 -12.07
C LEU A 166 -9.34 2.22 -12.25
N LEU A 167 -8.04 2.53 -12.28
CA LEU A 167 -7.56 3.89 -12.53
C LEU A 167 -7.91 4.36 -13.96
N ALA A 168 -7.94 3.45 -14.93
CA ALA A 168 -8.34 3.73 -16.30
C ALA A 168 -9.87 3.84 -16.47
N ALA A 169 -10.64 2.96 -15.83
CA ALA A 169 -12.10 2.93 -15.93
C ALA A 169 -12.81 4.00 -15.08
N TYR A 170 -12.22 4.40 -13.95
CA TYR A 170 -12.78 5.40 -13.02
C TYR A 170 -11.78 6.51 -12.63
N PRO A 171 -11.19 7.22 -13.61
CA PRO A 171 -10.30 8.36 -13.34
C PRO A 171 -11.03 9.57 -12.74
N ASP A 172 -12.38 9.55 -12.72
CA ASP A 172 -13.23 10.51 -12.03
C ASP A 172 -13.49 10.16 -10.54
N VAL A 173 -13.07 8.97 -10.10
CA VAL A 173 -13.27 8.48 -8.72
C VAL A 173 -11.95 8.46 -7.96
N PHE A 174 -10.88 7.95 -8.57
CA PHE A 174 -9.59 7.78 -7.90
C PHE A 174 -8.70 9.01 -8.11
N ALA A 175 -8.21 9.59 -7.02
CA ALA A 175 -7.21 10.65 -7.04
C ALA A 175 -5.78 10.13 -7.32
N GLY A 176 -5.55 8.85 -7.03
CA GLY A 176 -4.28 8.17 -7.27
C GLY A 176 -4.38 6.67 -7.05
N GLY A 177 -3.35 5.95 -7.46
CA GLY A 177 -3.24 4.54 -7.13
C GLY A 177 -1.82 3.99 -7.27
N ASP A 178 -1.65 2.74 -6.85
CA ASP A 178 -0.40 2.00 -7.01
C ASP A 178 -0.61 0.65 -7.67
N VAL A 179 0.40 0.26 -8.44
CA VAL A 179 0.48 -1.00 -9.15
C VAL A 179 1.72 -1.72 -8.63
N VAL A 180 1.54 -2.66 -7.69
CA VAL A 180 2.64 -3.42 -7.10
C VAL A 180 2.78 -4.77 -7.80
N ALA A 181 3.92 -4.98 -8.46
CA ALA A 181 4.22 -6.18 -9.24
C ALA A 181 3.08 -6.55 -10.22
N GLY A 182 2.42 -5.53 -10.78
CA GLY A 182 1.29 -5.64 -11.70
C GLY A 182 1.70 -5.42 -13.15
N ILE A 183 0.72 -5.10 -13.99
CA ILE A 183 0.82 -5.02 -15.45
C ILE A 183 0.16 -3.73 -15.96
N PRO A 184 0.61 -3.17 -17.10
CA PRO A 184 -0.05 -2.03 -17.73
C PRO A 184 -1.46 -2.39 -18.24
N VAL A 185 -2.35 -1.40 -18.20
CA VAL A 185 -3.74 -1.50 -18.70
C VAL A 185 -3.75 -1.92 -20.16
N GLY A 186 -4.69 -2.79 -20.54
CA GLY A 186 -4.84 -3.27 -21.91
C GLY A 186 -3.73 -4.21 -22.39
N CYS A 187 -2.85 -4.67 -21.48
CA CYS A 187 -1.87 -5.69 -21.84
C CYS A 187 -2.51 -7.06 -22.09
N ALA A 188 -3.69 -7.33 -21.52
CA ALA A 188 -4.40 -8.58 -21.71
C ALA A 188 -5.92 -8.40 -21.81
N GLU A 189 -6.54 -9.14 -22.73
CA GLU A 189 -8.01 -9.25 -22.89
C GLU A 189 -8.46 -10.73 -22.85
N SER A 190 -7.55 -11.62 -22.43
CA SER A 190 -7.79 -13.05 -22.29
C SER A 190 -6.72 -13.71 -21.42
N LEU A 191 -6.99 -14.92 -20.91
CA LEU A 191 -6.01 -15.69 -20.14
C LEU A 191 -4.69 -15.97 -20.90
N VAL A 192 -4.75 -16.14 -22.22
CA VAL A 192 -3.57 -16.39 -23.05
C VAL A 192 -2.72 -15.11 -23.16
N ASP A 193 -3.37 -13.97 -23.35
CA ASP A 193 -2.69 -12.67 -23.34
C ASP A 193 -2.12 -12.36 -21.96
N ALA A 194 -2.85 -12.66 -20.89
CA ALA A 194 -2.41 -12.50 -19.50
C ALA A 194 -1.10 -13.24 -19.26
N THR A 195 -1.05 -14.52 -19.65
CA THR A 195 0.16 -15.33 -19.52
C THR A 195 1.33 -14.74 -20.31
N THR A 196 1.07 -14.23 -21.52
CA THR A 196 2.09 -13.61 -22.38
C THR A 196 2.63 -12.33 -21.75
N CYS A 197 1.74 -11.47 -21.28
CA CYS A 197 2.09 -10.21 -20.64
C CYS A 197 2.93 -10.44 -19.37
N MET A 198 2.47 -11.33 -18.48
CA MET A 198 3.17 -11.66 -17.24
C MET A 198 4.57 -12.23 -17.49
N SER A 199 4.72 -13.12 -18.48
CA SER A 199 5.97 -13.87 -18.67
C SER A 199 7.00 -13.16 -19.55
N PHE A 200 6.56 -12.27 -20.44
CA PHE A 200 7.42 -11.68 -21.47
C PHE A 200 7.26 -10.17 -21.64
N GLY A 201 6.19 -9.59 -21.09
CA GLY A 201 5.74 -8.25 -21.45
C GLY A 201 5.26 -8.17 -22.90
N LYS A 202 4.91 -6.96 -23.33
CA LYS A 202 4.62 -6.63 -24.74
C LYS A 202 5.47 -5.42 -25.15
N ASP A 203 6.05 -5.49 -26.33
CA ASP A 203 6.80 -4.38 -26.93
C ASP A 203 5.81 -3.44 -27.63
N ARG A 204 5.54 -2.29 -27.00
CA ARG A 204 4.64 -1.23 -27.46
C ARG A 204 5.25 0.13 -27.12
N THR A 205 4.87 1.15 -27.88
CA THR A 205 5.30 2.52 -27.58
C THR A 205 4.52 3.09 -26.37
N PRO A 206 5.06 4.12 -25.68
CA PRO A 206 4.31 4.85 -24.67
C PRO A 206 2.94 5.33 -25.16
N GLU A 207 2.86 5.87 -26.38
CA GLU A 207 1.60 6.29 -27.02
C GLU A 207 0.59 5.14 -27.15
N GLN A 208 1.05 3.96 -27.61
CA GLN A 208 0.18 2.78 -27.71
C GLN A 208 -0.32 2.31 -26.34
N TRP A 209 0.51 2.41 -25.31
CA TRP A 209 0.09 2.08 -23.95
C TRP A 209 -0.88 3.12 -23.38
N GLY A 210 -0.62 4.40 -23.58
CA GLY A 210 -1.48 5.48 -23.12
C GLY A 210 -2.84 5.48 -23.82
N ASP A 211 -2.89 5.07 -25.09
CA ASP A 211 -4.14 4.90 -25.84
C ASP A 211 -5.05 3.82 -25.25
N GLU A 212 -4.51 2.73 -24.67
CA GLU A 212 -5.33 1.72 -23.97
C GLU A 212 -6.04 2.35 -22.76
N VAL A 213 -5.34 3.16 -21.95
CA VAL A 213 -5.94 3.86 -20.79
C VAL A 213 -7.01 4.85 -21.25
N ARG A 214 -6.72 5.66 -22.28
CA ARG A 214 -7.68 6.65 -22.80
C ARG A 214 -8.90 6.00 -23.45
N ALA A 215 -8.83 4.74 -23.88
CA ALA A 215 -9.96 4.03 -24.46
C ALA A 215 -11.02 3.64 -23.42
N GLU A 216 -10.64 3.50 -22.14
CA GLU A 216 -11.53 3.07 -21.06
C GLU A 216 -12.44 4.17 -20.52
N TYR A 217 -12.13 5.45 -20.78
CA TYR A 217 -12.93 6.58 -20.29
C TYR A 217 -12.99 7.74 -21.29
N ASP A 218 -14.20 8.12 -21.70
CA ASP A 218 -14.47 9.18 -22.69
C ASP A 218 -14.89 10.53 -22.07
N GLY A 219 -14.90 10.64 -20.74
CA GLY A 219 -15.27 11.85 -20.01
C GLY A 219 -14.11 12.84 -19.82
N ASP A 220 -14.46 14.09 -19.52
CA ASP A 220 -13.48 15.12 -19.15
C ASP A 220 -13.06 14.96 -17.67
N THR A 221 -11.83 14.49 -17.42
CA THR A 221 -11.26 14.42 -16.06
C THR A 221 -9.75 14.66 -16.06
N SER A 222 -9.18 14.88 -14.87
CA SER A 222 -7.74 14.78 -14.64
C SER A 222 -7.36 13.33 -14.35
N TRP A 223 -6.28 12.85 -14.95
CA TRP A 223 -5.77 11.51 -14.66
C TRP A 223 -5.21 11.40 -13.23
N PRO A 224 -5.34 10.23 -12.58
CA PRO A 224 -4.82 9.98 -11.24
C PRO A 224 -3.30 10.02 -11.18
N ARG A 225 -2.75 10.26 -9.98
CA ARG A 225 -1.32 10.09 -9.70
C ARG A 225 -1.00 8.61 -9.51
N VAL A 226 0.03 8.08 -10.17
CA VAL A 226 0.29 6.63 -10.19
C VAL A 226 1.69 6.29 -9.67
N ALA A 227 1.75 5.40 -8.70
CA ALA A 227 2.98 4.75 -8.26
C ALA A 227 3.07 3.34 -8.86
N VAL A 228 4.25 2.96 -9.35
CA VAL A 228 4.52 1.62 -9.86
C VAL A 228 5.64 1.03 -9.02
N TRP A 229 5.40 -0.09 -8.38
CA TRP A 229 6.40 -0.81 -7.60
C TRP A 229 6.75 -2.13 -8.28
N HIS A 230 8.03 -2.38 -8.54
CA HIS A 230 8.46 -3.64 -9.15
C HIS A 230 9.79 -4.14 -8.59
N GLY A 231 9.90 -5.44 -8.37
CA GLY A 231 11.16 -6.09 -8.03
C GLY A 231 11.99 -6.39 -9.26
N SER A 232 13.29 -6.08 -9.26
CA SER A 232 14.15 -6.31 -10.44
C SER A 232 14.41 -7.80 -10.75
N SER A 233 14.03 -8.70 -9.84
CA SER A 233 14.15 -10.16 -9.98
C SER A 233 12.80 -10.89 -10.00
N ASP A 234 11.71 -10.18 -10.28
CA ASP A 234 10.39 -10.80 -10.43
C ASP A 234 10.33 -11.74 -11.64
N THR A 235 9.96 -13.01 -11.39
CA THR A 235 9.82 -14.04 -12.41
C THR A 235 8.36 -14.47 -12.64
N THR A 236 7.42 -13.89 -11.91
CA THR A 236 5.99 -14.14 -12.06
C THR A 236 5.38 -13.08 -12.96
N VAL A 237 5.67 -11.81 -12.69
CA VAL A 237 5.36 -10.69 -13.58
C VAL A 237 6.68 -10.00 -13.89
N VAL A 238 7.19 -10.19 -15.10
CA VAL A 238 8.54 -9.72 -15.42
C VAL A 238 8.67 -8.20 -15.29
N PRO A 239 9.85 -7.66 -14.90
CA PRO A 239 10.04 -6.23 -14.60
C PRO A 239 9.71 -5.29 -15.76
N THR A 240 9.76 -5.77 -17.00
CA THR A 240 9.38 -4.98 -18.18
C THR A 240 7.92 -4.52 -18.13
N ASN A 241 7.06 -5.14 -17.32
CA ASN A 241 5.70 -4.66 -17.08
C ASN A 241 5.67 -3.42 -16.17
N GLY A 242 6.58 -3.30 -15.22
CA GLY A 242 6.77 -2.08 -14.43
C GLY A 242 7.19 -0.92 -15.33
N ASP A 243 8.22 -1.13 -16.16
CA ASP A 243 8.68 -0.15 -17.15
C ASP A 243 7.55 0.27 -18.10
N ALA A 244 6.79 -0.70 -18.63
CA ALA A 244 5.66 -0.43 -19.52
C ALA A 244 4.51 0.33 -18.83
N SER A 245 4.29 0.10 -17.52
CA SER A 245 3.32 0.88 -16.74
C SER A 245 3.77 2.33 -16.58
N VAL A 246 5.07 2.57 -16.39
CA VAL A 246 5.62 3.93 -16.35
C VAL A 246 5.49 4.62 -17.71
N ASP A 247 5.84 3.94 -18.81
CA ASP A 247 5.65 4.44 -20.18
C ASP A 247 4.17 4.79 -20.44
N GLN A 248 3.25 3.91 -20.01
CA GLN A 248 1.80 4.13 -20.11
C GLN A 248 1.37 5.41 -19.40
N TRP A 249 1.64 5.52 -18.10
CA TRP A 249 1.12 6.62 -17.29
C TRP A 249 1.84 7.94 -17.59
N THR A 250 3.12 7.92 -17.96
CA THR A 250 3.81 9.13 -18.42
C THR A 250 3.22 9.65 -19.73
N ASP A 251 2.87 8.79 -20.69
CA ASP A 251 2.18 9.19 -21.93
C ASP A 251 0.78 9.75 -21.63
N VAL A 252 -0.01 9.09 -20.78
CA VAL A 252 -1.35 9.54 -20.33
C VAL A 252 -1.30 10.97 -19.80
N HIS A 253 -0.27 11.29 -19.00
CA HIS A 253 -0.02 12.63 -18.45
C HIS A 253 0.69 13.60 -19.41
N GLY A 254 1.02 13.19 -20.62
CA GLY A 254 1.71 14.01 -21.62
C GLY A 254 3.16 14.37 -21.22
N LEU A 255 3.78 13.54 -20.40
CA LEU A 255 5.17 13.70 -19.95
C LEU A 255 6.11 13.11 -21.01
N SER A 256 7.31 13.66 -21.11
CA SER A 256 8.30 13.19 -22.07
C SER A 256 9.71 13.27 -21.49
N GLY A 257 10.54 12.26 -21.77
CA GLY A 257 11.90 12.18 -21.26
C GLY A 257 12.05 11.22 -20.09
N GLY A 258 13.20 11.28 -19.41
CA GLY A 258 13.44 10.52 -18.19
C GLY A 258 12.83 11.19 -16.95
N PRO A 259 13.06 10.63 -15.75
CA PRO A 259 12.56 11.21 -14.52
C PRO A 259 13.10 12.61 -14.26
N ASP A 260 12.29 13.46 -13.64
CA ASP A 260 12.66 14.79 -13.17
C ASP A 260 13.52 14.71 -11.91
N GLU A 261 13.32 13.67 -11.09
CA GLU A 261 14.11 13.37 -9.89
C GLU A 261 14.31 11.85 -9.73
N THR A 262 15.50 11.46 -9.29
CA THR A 262 15.81 10.08 -8.88
C THR A 262 16.38 10.10 -7.47
N ALA A 263 15.89 9.20 -6.62
CA ALA A 263 16.31 9.05 -5.23
C ALA A 263 16.63 7.58 -4.91
N GLU A 264 17.56 7.38 -3.98
CA GLU A 264 17.85 6.06 -3.41
C GLU A 264 17.14 5.95 -2.06
N LEU A 265 16.32 4.92 -1.92
CA LEU A 265 15.55 4.58 -0.72
C LEU A 265 16.15 3.32 -0.05
N PRO A 266 15.74 2.99 1.19
CA PRO A 266 16.14 1.74 1.85
C PRO A 266 15.81 0.49 1.02
N GLY A 267 16.40 -0.65 1.40
CA GLY A 267 16.13 -1.93 0.74
C GLY A 267 16.76 -2.08 -0.66
N GLY A 268 17.65 -1.17 -1.08
CA GLY A 268 18.19 -1.17 -2.44
C GLY A 268 17.17 -0.69 -3.46
N THR A 269 16.33 0.27 -3.06
CA THR A 269 15.22 0.76 -3.87
C THR A 269 15.61 2.05 -4.57
N THR A 270 15.44 2.09 -5.88
CA THR A 270 15.55 3.32 -6.68
C THR A 270 14.14 3.86 -6.92
N ALA A 271 13.92 5.13 -6.58
CA ALA A 271 12.69 5.86 -6.84
C ALA A 271 12.92 6.89 -7.94
N GLU A 272 12.17 6.80 -9.03
CA GLU A 272 12.18 7.73 -10.16
C GLU A 272 10.84 8.47 -10.22
N TYR A 273 10.89 9.80 -10.24
CA TYR A 273 9.72 10.67 -10.19
C TYR A 273 9.58 11.46 -11.50
N TYR A 274 8.36 11.49 -12.05
CA TYR A 274 8.04 12.14 -13.33
C TYR A 274 6.93 13.16 -13.15
N GLY A 275 7.01 14.27 -13.88
CA GLY A 275 6.06 15.37 -13.78
C GLY A 275 6.24 16.21 -12.52
N GLY A 276 7.41 16.13 -11.86
CA GLY A 276 7.71 16.80 -10.61
C GLY A 276 8.75 16.09 -9.74
N SER A 277 9.11 16.71 -8.63
CA SER A 277 9.87 16.10 -7.54
C SER A 277 8.98 15.17 -6.70
N ALA A 278 9.55 14.44 -5.73
CA ALA A 278 8.80 13.50 -4.87
C ALA A 278 7.45 14.04 -4.34
N ASP A 279 7.43 15.30 -3.85
CA ASP A 279 6.23 15.95 -3.30
C ASP A 279 5.15 16.35 -4.32
N GLY A 280 5.48 16.36 -5.62
CA GLY A 280 4.62 16.91 -6.67
C GLY A 280 4.53 16.07 -7.94
N ALA A 281 5.23 14.94 -8.01
CA ALA A 281 5.27 14.07 -9.17
C ALA A 281 3.90 13.44 -9.46
N THR A 282 3.58 13.25 -10.73
CA THR A 282 2.34 12.60 -11.17
C THR A 282 2.53 11.10 -11.37
N VAL A 283 3.73 10.66 -11.72
CA VAL A 283 4.10 9.23 -11.82
C VAL A 283 5.37 8.97 -11.02
N ALA A 284 5.40 7.88 -10.28
CA ALA A 284 6.59 7.41 -9.57
C ALA A 284 6.85 5.93 -9.91
N HIS A 285 8.12 5.60 -10.13
CA HIS A 285 8.59 4.23 -10.35
C HIS A 285 9.54 3.84 -9.22
N PHE A 286 9.19 2.80 -8.47
CA PHE A 286 9.97 2.27 -7.38
C PHE A 286 10.47 0.88 -7.78
N THR A 287 11.76 0.80 -8.13
CA THR A 287 12.42 -0.47 -8.46
C THR A 287 13.17 -0.97 -7.23
N VAL A 288 12.86 -2.17 -6.76
CA VAL A 288 13.55 -2.80 -5.62
C VAL A 288 14.54 -3.85 -6.11
N GLU A 289 15.84 -3.58 -5.94
CA GLU A 289 16.89 -4.44 -6.49
C GLU A 289 16.90 -5.83 -5.82
N GLY A 290 16.89 -6.88 -6.64
CA GLY A 290 16.94 -8.28 -6.18
C GLY A 290 15.63 -8.81 -5.60
N LEU A 291 14.60 -7.97 -5.46
CA LEU A 291 13.28 -8.39 -4.99
C LEU A 291 12.56 -9.21 -6.06
N GLY A 292 11.91 -10.31 -5.65
CA GLY A 292 11.10 -11.17 -6.50
C GLY A 292 9.67 -10.66 -6.66
N HIS A 293 8.69 -11.55 -6.74
CA HIS A 293 7.28 -11.16 -6.80
C HIS A 293 6.74 -10.84 -5.40
N GLY A 294 6.23 -9.63 -5.15
CA GLY A 294 5.62 -9.28 -3.87
C GLY A 294 5.52 -7.78 -3.57
N THR A 295 4.82 -7.47 -2.47
CA THR A 295 4.80 -6.13 -1.85
C THR A 295 5.94 -6.02 -0.84
N PRO A 296 6.93 -5.14 -1.07
CA PRO A 296 7.99 -4.94 -0.09
C PRO A 296 7.42 -4.35 1.21
N VAL A 297 7.85 -4.93 2.34
CA VAL A 297 7.48 -4.51 3.70
C VAL A 297 8.74 -4.21 4.51
N ALA A 298 8.61 -3.50 5.63
CA ALA A 298 9.72 -3.21 6.54
C ALA A 298 9.26 -3.37 8.01
N PRO A 299 9.18 -4.61 8.52
CA PRO A 299 8.62 -4.87 9.85
C PRO A 299 9.41 -4.21 10.99
N ASP A 300 10.73 -4.07 10.82
CA ASP A 300 11.60 -3.37 11.79
C ASP A 300 11.29 -1.87 11.90
N GLU A 301 10.62 -1.30 10.88
CA GLU A 301 10.13 0.08 10.85
C GLU A 301 8.63 0.18 11.22
N GLY A 302 8.00 -0.95 11.61
CA GLY A 302 6.57 -1.00 11.93
C GLY A 302 5.68 -1.06 10.68
N CYS A 303 6.22 -1.42 9.53
CA CYS A 303 5.46 -1.50 8.28
C CYS A 303 5.28 -2.95 7.84
N GLY A 304 4.09 -3.49 8.15
CA GLY A 304 3.69 -4.82 7.73
C GLY A 304 4.50 -5.94 8.38
N THR A 305 4.30 -7.16 7.90
CA THR A 305 5.00 -8.34 8.40
C THR A 305 5.41 -9.26 7.26
N THR A 306 6.50 -10.00 7.43
CA THR A 306 6.97 -10.91 6.37
C THR A 306 6.03 -12.09 6.17
N GLY A 307 5.91 -12.51 4.91
CA GLY A 307 5.05 -13.61 4.51
C GLY A 307 5.22 -13.96 3.03
N PRO A 308 4.48 -14.97 2.52
CA PRO A 308 4.43 -15.23 1.09
C PRO A 308 4.02 -13.96 0.34
N PHE A 309 4.87 -13.52 -0.60
CA PHE A 309 4.73 -12.28 -1.37
C PHE A 309 4.82 -10.97 -0.56
N PHE A 310 5.32 -11.02 0.68
CA PHE A 310 5.65 -9.85 1.51
C PHE A 310 7.11 -9.91 1.97
N PRO A 311 8.07 -9.68 1.07
CA PRO A 311 9.50 -9.68 1.39
C PRO A 311 9.92 -8.48 2.26
N ASP A 312 10.82 -8.73 3.20
CA ASP A 312 11.46 -7.70 4.03
C ASP A 312 12.48 -6.90 3.21
N SER A 313 12.21 -5.61 2.97
CA SER A 313 13.09 -4.74 2.18
C SER A 313 12.88 -3.25 2.47
N VAL A 314 11.69 -2.73 2.18
CA VAL A 314 11.34 -1.30 2.26
C VAL A 314 9.83 -1.18 2.49
N CYS A 315 9.36 -0.12 3.16
CA CYS A 315 7.93 0.06 3.40
C CYS A 315 7.21 0.64 2.17
N ALA A 316 6.71 -0.22 1.27
CA ALA A 316 6.01 0.25 0.07
C ALA A 316 4.80 1.14 0.39
N SER A 317 3.96 0.71 1.34
CA SER A 317 2.74 1.43 1.73
C SER A 317 3.01 2.84 2.28
N ALA A 318 4.07 3.04 3.08
CA ALA A 318 4.41 4.38 3.57
C ALA A 318 4.89 5.32 2.46
N TYR A 319 5.75 4.84 1.56
CA TYR A 319 6.23 5.66 0.44
C TYR A 319 5.12 5.94 -0.57
N THR A 320 4.21 4.99 -0.82
CA THR A 320 3.00 5.23 -1.62
C THR A 320 2.09 6.28 -0.97
N ALA A 321 1.82 6.17 0.34
CA ALA A 321 0.98 7.14 1.06
C ALA A 321 1.58 8.56 1.07
N GLN A 322 2.90 8.68 1.22
CA GLN A 322 3.62 9.94 1.08
C GLN A 322 3.53 10.50 -0.34
N PHE A 323 3.75 9.66 -1.35
CA PHE A 323 3.63 10.05 -2.75
C PHE A 323 2.24 10.63 -3.03
N TRP A 324 1.16 10.01 -2.56
CA TRP A 324 -0.19 10.54 -2.72
C TRP A 324 -0.50 11.79 -1.87
N GLY A 325 0.34 12.13 -0.90
CA GLY A 325 0.12 13.25 0.01
C GLY A 325 -0.96 12.98 1.06
N ILE A 326 -1.08 11.73 1.50
CA ILE A 326 -2.00 11.31 2.58
C ILE A 326 -1.28 10.85 3.86
N ALA A 327 0.05 10.91 3.87
CA ALA A 327 0.92 10.70 5.03
C ALA A 327 1.86 11.90 5.25
#